data_AF-A0A4S0MQB0-F1
#
_entry.id   AF-A0A4S0MQB0-F1
#
_cell.length_a   1.000
_cell.length_b   1.000
_cell.length_c   1.000
_cell.angle_alpha   90.00
_cell.angle_beta   90.00
_cell.angle_gamma   90.00
#
_symmetry.space_group_name_H-M   'P 1'
#
loop_
_entity.id
_entity.type
_entity.pdbx_description
1 polymer ?
#
loop_
_entity_poly.entity_id
_entity_poly.type
_entity_poly.pdbx_seq_one_letter_code
_entity_poly.pdbx_strand_id
1 'polypeptide(L)'
;YCWAHARRKLVEITRNGTAPIAEDGVKRIGELYRIEAELRGLDPEARLAGRKERSAPLVSDVQAWLVHHRARVATKSPLGEAVAYIAKYWDGLKLFLTDGRIEI
;
A
#
# COMPACT_ATOMS: atom_id res chain seq x y z
N TYR A 1 -4.71 -7.14 9.36
CA TYR A 1 -4.70 -5.99 8.43
C TYR A 1 -3.62 -6.27 7.39
N CYS A 2 -3.84 -5.96 6.12
CA CYS A 2 -2.89 -6.29 5.03
C CYS A 2 -3.08 -5.37 3.83
N TRP A 3 -2.12 -5.37 2.90
CA TRP A 3 -2.17 -4.59 1.67
C TRP A 3 -3.39 -4.92 0.81
N ALA A 4 -3.83 -6.18 0.78
CA ALA A 4 -5.03 -6.58 0.06
C ALA A 4 -6.29 -5.88 0.60
N HIS A 5 -6.40 -5.72 1.93
CA HIS A 5 -7.54 -5.01 2.53
C HIS A 5 -7.45 -3.50 2.29
N ALA A 6 -6.25 -2.91 2.39
CA ALA A 6 -6.01 -1.51 2.04
C ALA A 6 -6.43 -1.21 0.59
N ARG A 7 -5.99 -2.05 -0.36
CA ARG A 7 -6.34 -1.94 -1.78
C ARG A 7 -7.84 -2.09 -2.01
N ARG A 8 -8.50 -3.06 -1.36
CA ARG A 8 -9.94 -3.29 -1.52
C ARG A 8 -10.76 -2.05 -1.19
N LYS A 9 -10.46 -1.38 -0.07
CA LYS A 9 -11.14 -0.13 0.33
C LYS A 9 -11.02 0.96 -0.74
N LEU A 10 -9.84 1.10 -1.34
CA LEU A 10 -9.62 2.08 -2.40
C LEU A 10 -10.38 1.69 -3.69
N VAL A 11 -10.35 0.42 -4.09
CA VAL A 11 -11.09 -0.10 -5.25
C VAL A 11 -12.61 0.07 -5.09
N GLU A 12 -13.15 -0.13 -3.89
CA GLU A 12 -14.58 0.10 -3.62
C GLU A 12 -14.96 1.56 -3.89
N ILE A 13 -14.08 2.51 -3.60
CA ILE A 13 -14.31 3.94 -3.89
C ILE A 13 -14.30 4.19 -5.40
N THR A 14 -13.33 3.61 -6.13
CA THR A 14 -13.24 3.80 -7.59
C THR A 14 -14.41 3.19 -8.36
N ARG A 15 -15.13 2.23 -7.76
CA ARG A 15 -16.34 1.64 -8.36
C ARG A 15 -17.57 2.55 -8.28
N ASN A 16 -17.57 3.48 -7.32
CA ASN A 16 -18.72 4.35 -7.05
C ASN A 16 -18.64 5.70 -7.77
N GLY A 17 -17.63 5.89 -8.63
CA GLY A 17 -17.44 7.10 -9.43
C GLY A 17 -15.96 7.44 -9.65
N THR A 18 -15.72 8.55 -10.34
CA THR A 18 -14.36 9.06 -10.58
C THR A 18 -13.72 9.45 -9.26
N ALA A 19 -12.66 8.74 -8.88
CA ALA A 19 -11.95 8.96 -7.63
C ALA A 19 -10.44 8.92 -7.89
N PRO A 20 -9.86 9.97 -8.50
CA PRO A 20 -8.47 9.96 -8.97
C PRO A 20 -7.48 9.64 -7.86
N ILE A 21 -7.74 10.15 -6.65
CA ILE A 21 -6.91 9.87 -5.47
C ILE A 21 -6.96 8.37 -5.12
N ALA A 22 -8.15 7.76 -5.11
CA ALA A 22 -8.28 6.34 -4.82
C ALA A 22 -7.65 5.48 -5.91
N GLU A 23 -7.81 5.85 -7.18
CA GLU A 23 -7.18 5.19 -8.33
C GLU A 23 -5.64 5.22 -8.23
N ASP A 24 -5.06 6.36 -7.87
CA ASP A 24 -3.62 6.50 -7.66
C ASP A 24 -3.13 5.60 -6.51
N GLY A 25 -3.89 5.53 -5.42
CA GLY A 25 -3.58 4.60 -4.32
C GLY A 25 -3.66 3.13 -4.77
N VAL A 26 -4.67 2.75 -5.57
CA VAL A 26 -4.78 1.39 -6.13
C VAL A 26 -3.61 1.07 -7.04
N LYS A 27 -3.19 2.01 -7.91
CA LYS A 27 -2.06 1.84 -8.82
C LYS A 27 -0.77 1.60 -8.03
N ARG A 28 -0.45 2.44 -7.05
CA ARG A 28 0.75 2.29 -6.21
C ARG A 28 0.80 0.95 -5.48
N ILE A 29 -0.32 0.50 -4.91
CA ILE A 29 -0.38 -0.83 -4.27
C ILE A 29 -0.27 -1.95 -5.32
N GLY A 30 -0.82 -1.75 -6.52
CA GLY A 30 -0.67 -2.69 -7.64
C GLY A 30 0.78 -2.88 -8.08
N GLU A 31 1.56 -1.79 -8.15
CA GLU A 31 3.00 -1.85 -8.42
C GLU A 31 3.75 -2.63 -7.34
N LEU A 32 3.37 -2.46 -6.06
CA LEU A 32 3.95 -3.22 -4.96
C LEU A 32 3.72 -4.73 -5.15
N TYR A 33 2.49 -5.12 -5.49
CA TYR A 33 2.15 -6.51 -5.79
C TYR A 33 2.90 -7.07 -7.00
N ARG A 34 3.21 -6.25 -8.00
CA ARG A 34 4.02 -6.66 -9.16
C ARG A 34 5.45 -7.00 -8.73
N ILE A 35 6.07 -6.13 -7.94
CA ILE A 35 7.42 -6.39 -7.39
C ILE A 35 7.42 -7.66 -6.55
N GLU A 36 6.44 -7.85 -5.67
CA GLU A 36 6.37 -9.06 -4.83
C GLU A 36 6.13 -10.33 -5.62
N ALA A 37 5.41 -10.26 -6.75
CA ALA A 37 5.25 -11.40 -7.65
C ALA A 37 6.57 -11.79 -8.31
N GLU A 38 7.43 -10.82 -8.65
CA GLU A 38 8.76 -11.07 -9.22
C GLU A 38 9.76 -11.61 -8.18
N LEU A 39 9.62 -11.21 -6.91
CA LEU A 39 10.46 -11.69 -5.82
C LEU A 39 9.98 -13.03 -5.22
N ARG A 40 8.82 -13.52 -5.65
CA ARG A 40 8.24 -14.79 -5.18
C ARG A 40 9.11 -15.96 -5.67
N GLY A 41 9.36 -16.91 -4.77
CA GLY A 41 10.19 -18.08 -5.07
C GLY A 41 11.70 -17.87 -4.84
N LEU A 42 12.15 -16.64 -4.64
CA LEU A 42 13.51 -16.36 -4.16
C LEU A 42 13.65 -16.72 -2.67
N ASP A 43 14.88 -17.05 -2.25
CA ASP A 43 15.21 -17.23 -0.84
C ASP A 43 14.89 -15.98 -0.02
N PRO A 44 14.58 -16.12 1.29
CA PRO A 44 14.15 -15.01 2.14
C PRO A 44 15.12 -13.81 2.16
N GLU A 45 16.42 -14.07 2.06
CA GLU A 45 17.45 -13.02 2.02
C GLU A 45 17.46 -12.25 0.70
N ALA A 46 17.41 -12.95 -0.43
CA ALA A 46 17.31 -12.34 -1.76
C ALA A 46 16.00 -11.55 -1.93
N ARG A 47 14.90 -12.08 -1.38
CA ARG A 47 13.62 -11.39 -1.32
C ARG A 47 13.70 -10.11 -0.50
N LEU A 48 14.33 -10.16 0.67
CA LEU A 48 14.52 -8.98 1.52
C LEU A 48 15.39 -7.92 0.84
N ALA A 49 16.46 -8.32 0.15
CA ALA A 49 17.30 -7.42 -0.63
C ALA A 49 16.49 -6.73 -1.75
N GLY A 50 15.74 -7.50 -2.54
CA GLY A 50 14.87 -6.96 -3.59
C GLY A 50 13.79 -6.03 -3.04
N ARG A 51 13.22 -6.33 -1.86
CA ARG A 51 12.28 -5.45 -1.17
C ARG A 51 12.92 -4.14 -0.75
N LYS A 52 14.14 -4.16 -0.21
CA LYS A 52 14.86 -2.93 0.17
C LYS A 52 15.17 -2.04 -1.03
N GLU A 53 15.50 -2.64 -2.17
CA GLU A 53 15.82 -1.89 -3.39
C GLU A 53 14.57 -1.35 -4.11
N ARG A 54 13.51 -2.16 -4.19
CA ARG A 54 12.35 -1.86 -5.06
C ARG A 54 11.07 -1.55 -4.30
N SER A 55 10.73 -2.35 -3.29
CA SER A 55 9.49 -2.18 -2.51
C SER A 55 9.58 -1.02 -1.51
N ALA A 56 10.74 -0.80 -0.87
CA ALA A 56 10.94 0.25 0.12
C ALA A 56 10.74 1.68 -0.41
N PRO A 57 11.32 2.10 -1.55
CA PRO A 57 11.04 3.43 -2.10
C PRO A 57 9.57 3.60 -2.45
N LEU A 58 8.93 2.58 -3.04
CA LEU A 58 7.50 2.62 -3.36
C LEU A 58 6.62 2.73 -2.11
N VAL A 59 6.93 2.01 -1.04
CA VAL A 59 6.21 2.12 0.24
C VAL A 59 6.42 3.49 0.87
N SER A 60 7.61 4.09 0.74
CA SER A 60 7.86 5.47 1.17
C SER A 60 7.01 6.47 0.38
N ASP A 61 6.90 6.31 -0.93
CA ASP A 61 6.04 7.13 -1.78
C ASP A 61 4.55 6.97 -1.41
N VAL A 62 4.12 5.74 -1.10
CA VAL A 62 2.76 5.49 -0.59
C VAL A 62 2.55 6.19 0.77
N GLN A 63 3.57 6.21 1.64
CA GLN A 63 3.50 6.93 2.91
C GLN A 63 3.32 8.43 2.70
N ALA A 64 4.11 9.02 1.79
CA ALA A 64 4.04 10.44 1.47
C ALA A 64 2.67 10.80 0.88
N TRP A 65 2.18 9.99 -0.06
CA TRP A 65 0.82 10.09 -0.63
C TRP A 65 -0.25 10.01 0.47
N LEU A 66 -0.12 9.05 1.40
CA LEU A 66 -1.07 8.83 2.48
C LEU A 66 -1.15 10.04 3.42
N VAL A 67 0.01 10.56 3.85
CA VAL A 67 0.10 11.75 4.71
C VAL A 67 -0.47 12.97 4.01
N HIS A 68 -0.11 13.17 2.74
CA HIS A 68 -0.57 14.31 1.94
C HIS A 68 -2.10 14.33 1.80
N HIS A 69 -2.71 13.19 1.46
CA HIS A 69 -4.16 13.13 1.28
C HIS A 69 -4.92 13.13 2.61
N ARG A 70 -4.40 12.49 3.66
CA ARG A 70 -5.03 12.47 4.99
C ARG A 70 -5.33 13.87 5.52
N ALA A 71 -4.46 14.84 5.26
CA ALA A 71 -4.65 16.23 5.68
C ALA A 71 -5.72 16.99 4.87
N ARG A 72 -6.10 16.47 3.69
CA ARG A 72 -6.92 17.19 2.69
C ARG A 72 -8.30 16.56 2.47
N VAL A 73 -8.49 15.30 2.83
CA VAL A 73 -9.76 14.58 2.65
C VAL A 73 -10.64 14.73 3.88
N ALA A 74 -11.95 14.93 3.67
CA ALA A 74 -12.91 14.96 4.76
C ALA A 74 -12.93 13.61 5.50
N THR A 75 -12.78 13.63 6.82
CA THR A 75 -12.66 12.41 7.64
C THR A 75 -13.82 11.44 7.51
N LYS A 76 -15.03 11.96 7.25
CA LYS A 76 -16.28 11.17 7.09
C LYS A 76 -16.57 10.76 5.65
N SER A 77 -15.72 11.14 4.70
CA SER A 77 -15.85 10.67 3.31
C SER A 77 -15.34 9.22 3.20
N PRO A 78 -15.84 8.42 2.24
CA PRO A 78 -15.32 7.08 2.00
C PRO A 78 -13.79 7.04 1.82
N LEU A 79 -13.23 8.03 1.12
CA LEU A 79 -11.78 8.18 0.96
C LEU A 79 -11.06 8.53 2.26
N GLY A 80 -11.64 9.41 3.08
CA GLY A 80 -11.10 9.74 4.40
C GLY A 80 -11.05 8.53 5.32
N GLU A 81 -12.08 7.70 5.32
CA GLU A 81 -12.11 6.45 6.10
C GLU A 81 -11.09 5.43 5.58
N ALA A 82 -10.94 5.28 4.26
CA ALA A 82 -9.94 4.40 3.67
C ALA A 82 -8.52 4.84 4.02
N VAL A 83 -8.19 6.13 3.84
CA VAL A 83 -6.87 6.69 4.18
C VAL A 83 -6.62 6.61 5.70
N ALA A 84 -7.63 6.88 6.52
CA ALA A 84 -7.52 6.74 7.97
C ALA A 84 -7.22 5.29 8.39
N TYR A 85 -7.88 4.32 7.76
CA TYR A 85 -7.66 2.91 7.98
C TYR A 85 -6.23 2.50 7.61
N ILE A 86 -5.75 2.87 6.41
CA ILE A 86 -4.40 2.53 5.95
C ILE A 86 -3.35 3.10 6.91
N ALA A 87 -3.51 4.36 7.33
CA ALA A 87 -2.62 5.01 8.27
C ALA A 87 -2.63 4.36 9.66
N LYS A 88 -3.80 3.91 10.14
CA LYS A 88 -3.92 3.21 11.44
C LYS A 88 -3.09 1.92 11.48
N TYR A 89 -2.96 1.23 10.36
CA TYR A 89 -2.26 -0.05 10.27
C TYR A 89 -0.90 0.05 9.57
N TRP A 90 -0.38 1.26 9.38
CA TRP A 90 0.81 1.52 8.58
C TRP A 90 2.05 0.74 9.05
N ASP A 91 2.32 0.74 10.35
CA ASP A 91 3.50 0.06 10.91
C ASP A 91 3.48 -1.44 10.63
N GLY A 92 2.29 -2.04 10.67
CA GLY A 92 2.11 -3.43 10.32
C GLY A 92 2.19 -3.71 8.81
N LEU A 93 1.78 -2.75 7.97
CA LEU A 93 1.88 -2.86 6.52
C LEU A 93 3.33 -2.80 6.02
N LYS A 94 4.25 -2.16 6.75
CA LYS A 94 5.67 -2.07 6.36
C LYS A 94 6.56 -3.20 6.90
N LEU A 95 6.03 -4.11 7.75
CA LEU A 95 6.83 -5.19 8.36
C LEU A 95 7.49 -6.12 7.34
N PHE A 96 6.85 -6.37 6.20
CA PHE A 96 7.40 -7.22 5.14
C PHE A 96 8.72 -6.69 4.55
N LEU A 97 9.00 -5.37 4.69
CA LEU A 97 10.27 -4.76 4.28
C LEU A 97 11.43 -5.12 5.19
N THR A 98 11.14 -5.59 6.41
CA THR A 98 12.13 -5.98 7.42
C THR A 98 12.18 -7.49 7.68
N ASP A 99 11.16 -8.23 7.24
CA ASP A 99 11.09 -9.69 7.36
C ASP A 99 10.72 -10.34 6.01
N GLY A 100 11.69 -11.04 5.42
CA GLY A 100 11.54 -11.75 4.15
C GLY A 100 10.61 -12.97 4.19
N ARG A 101 10.21 -13.43 5.40
CA ARG A 101 9.25 -14.54 5.59
C ARG A 101 7.80 -14.08 5.47
N ILE A 102 7.54 -12.78 5.61
CA ILE A 102 6.19 -12.22 5.47
C ILE A 102 5.84 -12.17 3.99
N GLU A 103 4.75 -12.84 3.61
CA GLU A 103 4.15 -12.75 2.27
C GLU A 103 2.98 -11.77 2.30
N ILE A 104 2.82 -10.98 1.22
CA ILE A 104 1.77 -9.96 1.11
C ILE A 104 0.92 -10.10 -0.15
#